data_AF-A0A8C8DNL5-F1
#
_entry.id   AF-A0A8C8DNL5-F1
#
_cell.length_a   1.000
_cell.length_b   1.000
_cell.length_c   1.000
_cell.angle_alpha   90.00
_cell.angle_beta   90.00
_cell.angle_gamma   90.00
#
_symmetry.space_group_name_H-M   'P 1'
#
loop_
_entity.id
_entity.type
_entity.pdbx_description
1 polymer ?
#
loop_
_entity_poly.entity_id
_entity_poly.type
_entity_poly.pdbx_seq_one_letter_code
_entity_poly.pdbx_strand_id
1 'polypeptide(L)'
;MKALTGHAHNLRVEADSLKRGQGVLDQRMDRLQSEQNRIIQVALLPKWWSGTSFLRTLLLQIVFCICMTAARPKDCSEIMASGASVDGVYSVFPIHDPNGFMVYCDMNTDGGGWTVIQRREDGSVNFFRGWEAYRDGFGTTTGEHWLGLQRIYSLTRSGGFEMRIDMADFDNATAFASYSDFSVGRDSVNPEEDGYPLTVDGYSGTAGDSLLKHSGMRFTTKDRDQDQSENNCAAYYQGAWWYRNCHTSNLNGQYLGGGHASYADGVEWSSWTGWQYSLRFTEMKIRPRKPES
;
A
#
# COMPACT_ATOMS: atom_id res chain seq x y z
N MET A 1 -3.57 40.11 -3.97
CA MET A 1 -4.17 39.61 -2.72
C MET A 1 -5.66 39.31 -2.83
N LYS A 2 -6.56 40.27 -3.10
CA LYS A 2 -8.03 40.03 -3.16
C LYS A 2 -8.49 38.92 -4.12
N ALA A 3 -7.84 38.76 -5.28
CA ALA A 3 -8.19 37.70 -6.25
C ALA A 3 -7.79 36.29 -5.78
N LEU A 4 -6.66 36.15 -5.07
CA LEU A 4 -6.18 34.88 -4.53
C LEU A 4 -7.05 34.42 -3.34
N THR A 5 -7.49 35.34 -2.49
CA THR A 5 -8.44 35.03 -1.41
C THR A 5 -9.82 34.65 -1.94
N GLY A 6 -10.28 35.24 -3.04
CA GLY A 6 -11.52 34.84 -3.71
C GLY A 6 -11.45 33.43 -4.30
N HIS A 7 -10.32 33.07 -4.92
CA HIS A 7 -10.11 31.74 -5.49
C HIS A 7 -10.02 30.65 -4.41
N ALA A 8 -9.30 30.93 -3.32
CA ALA A 8 -9.22 30.02 -2.17
C ALA A 8 -10.59 29.81 -1.48
N HIS A 9 -11.43 30.85 -1.43
CA HIS A 9 -12.78 30.74 -0.91
C HIS A 9 -13.65 29.84 -1.79
N ASN A 10 -13.60 30.01 -3.11
CA ASN A 10 -14.36 29.19 -4.05
C ASN A 10 -13.96 27.71 -4.00
N LEU A 11 -12.65 27.41 -3.95
CA LEU A 11 -12.16 26.03 -3.80
C LEU A 11 -12.62 25.38 -2.50
N ARG A 12 -12.70 26.13 -1.41
CA ARG A 12 -13.22 25.64 -0.13
C ARG A 12 -14.71 25.32 -0.22
N VAL A 13 -15.49 26.17 -0.88
CA VAL A 13 -16.92 25.95 -1.09
C VAL A 13 -17.16 24.71 -1.98
N GLU A 14 -16.35 24.51 -3.02
CA GLU A 14 -16.41 23.30 -3.86
C GLU A 14 -16.01 22.04 -3.08
N ALA A 15 -14.96 22.09 -2.27
CA ALA A 15 -14.55 20.98 -1.40
C ALA A 15 -15.65 20.61 -0.39
N ASP A 16 -16.30 21.60 0.22
CA ASP A 16 -17.42 21.38 1.14
C ASP A 16 -18.66 20.83 0.42
N SER A 17 -18.88 21.23 -0.84
CA SER A 17 -19.94 20.67 -1.69
C SER A 17 -19.67 19.20 -2.04
N LEU A 18 -18.43 18.86 -2.40
CA LEU A 18 -18.01 17.49 -2.68
C LEU A 18 -18.11 16.59 -1.43
N LYS A 19 -17.67 17.07 -0.26
CA LYS A 19 -17.83 16.36 1.01
C LYS A 19 -19.30 16.08 1.34
N ARG A 20 -20.19 17.04 1.12
CA ARG A 20 -21.64 16.84 1.28
C ARG A 20 -22.18 15.82 0.28
N GLY A 21 -21.74 15.90 -0.97
CA GLY A 21 -22.10 14.92 -2.00
C GLY A 21 -21.69 13.50 -1.63
N GLN A 22 -20.47 13.34 -1.10
CA GLN A 22 -19.95 12.06 -0.63
C GLN A 22 -20.74 11.52 0.56
N GLY A 23 -21.04 12.35 1.57
CA GLY A 23 -21.88 11.93 2.69
C GLY A 23 -23.30 11.50 2.28
N VAL A 24 -23.86 12.10 1.23
CA VAL A 24 -25.16 11.66 0.67
C VAL A 24 -25.04 10.32 -0.05
N LEU A 25 -23.92 10.07 -0.74
CA LEU A 25 -23.65 8.79 -1.40
C LEU A 25 -23.43 7.68 -0.36
N ASP A 26 -22.72 7.95 0.73
CA ASP A 26 -22.51 7.00 1.84
C ASP A 26 -23.85 6.63 2.50
N GLN A 27 -24.70 7.61 2.80
CA GLN A 27 -26.05 7.35 3.33
C GLN A 27 -26.96 6.59 2.35
N ARG A 28 -26.73 6.71 1.04
CA ARG A 28 -27.45 5.91 0.03
C ARG A 28 -26.90 4.49 0.00
N MET A 29 -25.59 4.33 0.12
CA MET A 29 -24.93 3.03 0.17
C MET A 29 -25.34 2.24 1.43
N ASP A 30 -25.37 2.88 2.60
CA ASP A 30 -25.86 2.27 3.85
C ASP A 30 -27.33 1.85 3.76
N ARG A 31 -28.16 2.68 3.10
CA ARG A 31 -29.56 2.32 2.85
C ARG A 31 -29.69 1.14 1.90
N LEU A 32 -28.89 1.09 0.84
CA LEU A 32 -28.85 -0.05 -0.07
C LEU A 32 -28.39 -1.32 0.65
N GLN A 33 -27.39 -1.21 1.53
CA GLN A 33 -26.90 -2.31 2.36
C GLN A 33 -27.97 -2.82 3.32
N SER A 34 -28.72 -1.91 3.95
CA SER A 34 -29.83 -2.25 4.85
C SER A 34 -30.97 -2.96 4.11
N GLU A 35 -31.36 -2.45 2.94
CA GLU A 35 -32.36 -3.10 2.09
C GLU A 35 -31.87 -4.45 1.57
N GLN A 36 -30.59 -4.57 1.21
CA GLN A 36 -29.97 -5.84 0.83
C GLN A 36 -30.09 -6.87 1.97
N ASN A 37 -29.75 -6.49 3.20
CA ASN A 37 -29.90 -7.36 4.39
C ASN A 37 -31.35 -7.79 4.63
N ARG A 38 -32.33 -6.89 4.43
CA ARG A 38 -33.76 -7.24 4.54
C ARG A 38 -34.16 -8.24 3.47
N ILE A 39 -33.68 -8.10 2.25
CA ILE A 39 -33.97 -9.05 1.15
C ILE A 39 -33.33 -10.41 1.42
N ILE A 40 -32.10 -10.46 1.94
CA ILE A 40 -31.45 -11.73 2.37
C ILE A 40 -32.33 -12.47 3.37
N GLN A 41 -32.78 -11.77 4.43
CA GLN A 41 -33.63 -12.37 5.47
C GLN A 41 -34.92 -12.94 4.90
N VAL A 42 -35.53 -12.27 3.93
CA VAL A 42 -36.75 -12.75 3.25
C VAL A 42 -36.45 -13.95 2.33
N ALA A 43 -35.35 -13.93 1.59
CA ALA A 43 -34.96 -14.99 0.67
C ALA A 43 -34.54 -16.31 1.38
N LEU A 44 -34.05 -16.20 2.62
CA LEU A 44 -33.72 -17.34 3.48
C LEU A 44 -34.94 -17.97 4.18
N LEU A 45 -36.15 -17.42 4.05
CA LEU A 45 -37.35 -17.98 4.68
C LEU A 45 -37.72 -19.35 4.06
N PRO A 46 -38.01 -20.39 4.88
CA PRO A 46 -38.27 -21.75 4.41
C PRO A 46 -39.41 -21.88 3.40
N LYS A 47 -40.38 -20.96 3.43
CA LYS A 47 -41.57 -20.94 2.57
C LYS A 47 -41.26 -20.72 1.07
N TRP A 48 -40.07 -20.24 0.73
CA TRP A 48 -39.61 -20.07 -0.66
C TRP A 48 -38.89 -21.31 -1.20
N TRP A 49 -38.47 -22.23 -0.32
CA TRP A 49 -37.77 -23.46 -0.66
C TRP A 49 -38.72 -24.61 -0.99
N SER A 50 -40.04 -24.39 -1.01
CA SER A 50 -41.05 -25.40 -1.37
C SER A 50 -41.40 -25.42 -2.86
N GLY A 51 -40.81 -24.57 -3.70
CA GLY A 51 -41.03 -24.51 -5.15
C GLY A 51 -40.27 -25.55 -5.97
N THR A 52 -40.62 -25.65 -7.27
CA THR A 52 -39.96 -26.52 -8.26
C THR A 52 -38.44 -26.28 -8.33
N SER A 53 -37.67 -27.26 -8.78
CA SER A 53 -36.19 -27.20 -8.83
C SER A 53 -35.66 -25.91 -9.48
N PHE A 54 -36.35 -25.36 -10.48
CA PHE A 54 -35.97 -24.12 -11.16
C PHE A 54 -36.06 -22.87 -10.25
N LEU A 55 -37.12 -22.75 -9.45
CA LEU A 55 -37.29 -21.64 -8.49
C LEU A 55 -36.24 -21.71 -7.38
N ARG A 56 -35.89 -22.92 -6.91
CA ARG A 56 -34.80 -23.11 -5.95
C ARG A 56 -33.45 -22.69 -6.53
N THR A 57 -33.14 -23.03 -7.77
CA THR A 57 -31.88 -22.63 -8.43
C THR A 57 -31.81 -21.12 -8.64
N LEU A 58 -32.91 -20.48 -9.04
CA LEU A 58 -32.98 -19.03 -9.20
C LEU A 58 -32.86 -18.31 -7.84
N LEU A 59 -33.51 -18.81 -6.79
CA LEU A 59 -33.35 -18.31 -5.42
C LEU A 59 -31.93 -18.50 -4.89
N LEU A 60 -31.27 -19.62 -5.19
CA LEU A 60 -29.86 -19.85 -4.87
C LEU A 60 -28.95 -18.87 -5.62
N GLN A 61 -29.20 -18.62 -6.91
CA GLN A 61 -28.46 -17.62 -7.68
C GLN A 61 -28.70 -16.19 -7.18
N ILE A 62 -29.92 -15.86 -6.79
CA ILE A 62 -30.27 -14.55 -6.21
C ILE A 62 -29.64 -14.42 -4.82
N VAL A 63 -29.75 -15.41 -3.93
CA VAL A 63 -29.08 -15.40 -2.62
C VAL A 63 -27.57 -15.37 -2.78
N PHE A 64 -26.99 -16.06 -3.75
CA PHE A 64 -25.56 -15.97 -4.08
C PHE A 64 -25.18 -14.56 -4.57
N CYS A 65 -25.98 -13.97 -5.46
CA CYS A 65 -25.79 -12.62 -5.98
C CYS A 65 -26.04 -11.52 -4.93
N ILE A 66 -26.90 -11.77 -3.94
CA ILE A 66 -27.19 -10.85 -2.83
C ILE A 66 -26.21 -11.07 -1.66
N CYS A 67 -25.69 -12.28 -1.45
CA CYS A 67 -24.61 -12.59 -0.50
C CYS A 67 -23.24 -12.10 -1.00
N MET A 68 -23.11 -11.81 -2.31
CA MET A 68 -22.21 -10.77 -2.81
C MET A 68 -22.67 -9.37 -2.38
N THR A 69 -22.99 -9.17 -1.10
CA THR A 69 -22.73 -7.87 -0.47
C THR A 69 -21.28 -7.56 -0.81
N ALA A 70 -21.02 -6.37 -1.36
CA ALA A 70 -19.69 -5.97 -1.78
C ALA A 70 -18.72 -6.27 -0.64
N ALA A 71 -17.97 -7.38 -0.76
CA ALA A 71 -17.02 -7.77 0.25
C ALA A 71 -16.11 -6.55 0.43
N ARG A 72 -15.83 -6.20 1.68
CA ARG A 72 -14.96 -5.07 2.02
C ARG A 72 -13.61 -5.63 2.47
N PRO A 73 -12.84 -6.26 1.56
CA PRO A 73 -11.60 -6.92 1.91
C PRO A 73 -10.65 -5.89 2.48
N LYS A 74 -10.03 -6.17 3.63
CA LYS A 74 -9.09 -5.23 4.25
C LYS A 74 -7.79 -5.08 3.46
N ASP A 75 -7.39 -6.14 2.78
CA ASP A 75 -6.15 -6.25 2.02
C ASP A 75 -6.27 -7.34 0.92
N CYS A 76 -5.24 -7.50 0.10
CA CYS A 76 -5.22 -8.49 -0.99
C CYS A 76 -5.33 -9.95 -0.52
N SER A 77 -5.02 -10.27 0.74
CA SER A 77 -5.14 -11.63 1.25
C SER A 77 -6.60 -12.05 1.41
N GLU A 78 -7.48 -11.13 1.82
CA GLU A 78 -8.92 -11.39 1.89
C GLU A 78 -9.57 -11.45 0.51
N ILE A 79 -9.04 -10.69 -0.45
CA ILE A 79 -9.44 -10.78 -1.86
C ILE A 79 -9.12 -12.18 -2.39
N MET A 80 -7.90 -12.66 -2.15
CA MET A 80 -7.52 -14.03 -2.52
C MET A 80 -8.38 -15.08 -1.80
N ALA A 81 -8.64 -14.92 -0.50
CA ALA A 81 -9.47 -15.83 0.27
C ALA A 81 -10.92 -15.89 -0.23
N SER A 82 -11.40 -14.82 -0.88
CA SER A 82 -12.70 -14.78 -1.56
C SER A 82 -12.74 -15.55 -2.89
N GLY A 83 -11.61 -16.10 -3.34
CA GLY A 83 -11.49 -16.92 -4.55
C GLY A 83 -10.84 -16.21 -5.74
N ALA A 84 -10.42 -14.95 -5.59
CA ALA A 84 -9.66 -14.26 -6.63
C ALA A 84 -8.24 -14.85 -6.74
N SER A 85 -7.74 -15.00 -7.97
CA SER A 85 -6.45 -15.63 -8.25
C SER A 85 -5.65 -14.94 -9.36
N VAL A 86 -6.11 -13.76 -9.80
CA VAL A 86 -5.50 -13.01 -10.90
C VAL A 86 -4.80 -11.79 -10.33
N ASP A 87 -3.57 -11.52 -10.77
CA ASP A 87 -2.87 -10.30 -10.42
C ASP A 87 -3.59 -9.09 -11.02
N GLY A 88 -3.65 -7.98 -10.28
CA GLY A 88 -4.28 -6.79 -10.82
C GLY A 88 -4.66 -5.77 -9.77
N VAL A 89 -5.41 -4.76 -10.20
CA VAL A 89 -5.84 -3.67 -9.33
C VAL A 89 -7.18 -4.01 -8.69
N TYR A 90 -7.24 -3.91 -7.36
CA TYR A 90 -8.42 -4.20 -6.56
C TYR A 90 -8.70 -3.09 -5.55
N SER A 91 -9.95 -2.98 -5.09
CA SER A 91 -10.34 -2.11 -3.98
C SER A 91 -10.15 -2.83 -2.65
N VAL A 92 -9.50 -2.17 -1.69
CA VAL A 92 -9.36 -2.64 -0.30
C VAL A 92 -9.90 -1.61 0.67
N PHE A 93 -10.35 -2.05 1.84
CA PHE A 93 -11.01 -1.25 2.87
C PHE A 93 -10.42 -1.57 4.25
N PRO A 94 -9.23 -1.04 4.57
CA PRO A 94 -8.61 -1.25 5.89
C PRO A 94 -9.52 -0.80 7.03
N ILE A 95 -9.38 -1.40 8.21
CA ILE A 95 -10.28 -1.19 9.37
C ILE A 95 -10.41 0.30 9.73
N HIS A 96 -9.31 1.04 9.67
CA HIS A 96 -9.25 2.45 10.04
C HIS A 96 -9.31 3.40 8.83
N ASP A 97 -9.63 2.88 7.65
CA ASP A 97 -9.85 3.67 6.43
C ASP A 97 -11.10 3.14 5.68
N PRO A 98 -12.31 3.49 6.15
CA PRO A 98 -13.56 2.98 5.60
C PRO A 98 -13.86 3.51 4.20
N ASN A 99 -13.15 4.52 3.70
CA ASN A 99 -13.33 4.94 2.30
C ASN A 99 -12.65 3.95 1.34
N GLY A 100 -11.64 3.23 1.84
CA GLY A 100 -10.86 2.31 1.03
C GLY A 100 -10.07 3.01 -0.07
N PHE A 101 -9.29 2.21 -0.79
CA PHE A 101 -8.47 2.68 -1.90
C PHE A 101 -8.09 1.52 -2.82
N MET A 102 -7.59 1.85 -4.00
CA MET A 102 -7.12 0.86 -4.97
C MET A 102 -5.66 0.48 -4.67
N VAL A 103 -5.37 -0.82 -4.78
CA VAL A 103 -4.03 -1.40 -4.64
C VAL A 103 -3.78 -2.38 -5.78
N TYR A 104 -2.51 -2.65 -6.08
CA TYR A 104 -2.15 -3.79 -6.91
C TYR A 104 -1.97 -5.02 -6.01
N CYS A 105 -2.64 -6.11 -6.36
CA CYS A 105 -2.53 -7.38 -5.69
C CYS A 105 -1.68 -8.34 -6.52
N ASP A 106 -0.65 -8.91 -5.88
CA ASP A 106 0.08 -10.06 -6.39
C ASP A 106 -0.50 -11.33 -5.74
N MET A 107 -1.14 -12.13 -6.59
CA MET A 107 -1.85 -13.36 -6.26
C MET A 107 -1.02 -14.61 -6.55
N ASN A 108 0.25 -14.47 -6.93
CA ASN A 108 1.08 -15.58 -7.37
C ASN A 108 2.31 -15.81 -6.49
N THR A 109 3.03 -14.76 -6.12
CA THR A 109 4.31 -14.86 -5.40
C THR A 109 4.12 -15.49 -4.02
N ASP A 110 4.86 -16.54 -3.69
CA ASP A 110 4.83 -17.17 -2.35
C ASP A 110 3.40 -17.45 -1.83
N GLY A 111 2.56 -18.02 -2.69
CA GLY A 111 1.16 -18.32 -2.38
C GLY A 111 0.20 -17.13 -2.44
N GLY A 112 0.68 -15.94 -2.81
CA GLY A 112 -0.11 -14.77 -3.21
C GLY A 112 -0.89 -14.06 -2.10
N GLY A 113 -1.75 -13.12 -2.48
CA GLY A 113 -2.50 -12.28 -1.53
C GLY A 113 -1.65 -11.12 -0.99
N TRP A 114 -0.63 -10.71 -1.75
CA TRP A 114 0.25 -9.61 -1.41
C TRP A 114 -0.34 -8.29 -1.88
N THR A 115 -0.27 -7.27 -1.02
CA THR A 115 -0.63 -5.89 -1.35
C THR A 115 0.63 -5.11 -1.67
N VAL A 116 0.78 -4.68 -2.93
CA VAL A 116 1.95 -3.90 -3.37
C VAL A 116 1.87 -2.48 -2.82
N ILE A 117 2.96 -2.02 -2.21
CA ILE A 117 3.06 -0.69 -1.58
C ILE A 117 4.08 0.23 -2.27
N GLN A 118 5.01 -0.36 -3.04
CA GLN A 118 6.00 0.37 -3.84
C GLN A 118 6.39 -0.47 -5.06
N ARG A 119 6.55 0.16 -6.23
CA ARG A 119 7.14 -0.48 -7.41
C ARG A 119 8.06 0.47 -8.18
N ARG A 120 9.21 -0.05 -8.62
CA ARG A 120 10.15 0.54 -9.59
C ARG A 120 10.39 -0.47 -10.70
N GLU A 121 10.38 -0.04 -11.96
CA GLU A 121 10.53 -0.95 -13.11
C GLU A 121 11.13 -0.30 -14.37
N ASP A 122 10.95 1.01 -14.56
CA ASP A 122 11.33 1.68 -15.81
C ASP A 122 11.80 3.14 -15.65
N GLY A 123 11.72 3.71 -14.44
CA GLY A 123 12.10 5.09 -14.17
C GLY A 123 11.14 6.15 -14.74
N SER A 124 9.93 5.76 -15.15
CA SER A 124 8.91 6.66 -15.69
C SER A 124 8.34 7.63 -14.66
N VAL A 125 8.44 7.32 -13.37
CA VAL A 125 7.90 8.15 -12.29
C VAL A 125 9.03 8.77 -11.47
N ASN A 126 8.91 10.07 -11.19
CA ASN A 126 9.84 10.77 -10.31
C ASN A 126 9.56 10.46 -8.84
N PHE A 127 10.49 9.78 -8.17
CA PHE A 127 10.47 9.46 -6.74
C PHE A 127 11.16 10.51 -5.85
N PHE A 128 11.89 11.50 -6.40
CA PHE A 128 12.48 12.58 -5.62
C PHE A 128 11.44 13.67 -5.25
N ARG A 129 10.51 13.28 -4.39
CA ARG A 129 9.31 14.05 -4.01
C ARG A 129 9.37 14.50 -2.55
N GLY A 130 8.52 15.48 -2.21
CA GLY A 130 8.40 16.00 -0.85
C GLY A 130 7.45 15.20 0.03
N TRP A 131 7.33 15.63 1.28
CA TRP A 131 6.55 14.98 2.34
C TRP A 131 5.10 14.66 1.94
N GLU A 132 4.34 15.63 1.44
CA GLU A 132 2.93 15.44 1.11
C GLU A 132 2.72 14.34 0.06
N ALA A 133 3.60 14.26 -0.94
CA ALA A 133 3.52 13.20 -1.95
C ALA A 133 3.79 11.82 -1.35
N TYR A 134 4.78 11.69 -0.47
CA TYR A 134 5.06 10.42 0.21
C TYR A 134 3.98 10.05 1.24
N ARG A 135 3.32 11.02 1.85
CA ARG A 135 2.15 10.79 2.71
C ARG A 135 0.96 10.24 1.92
N ASP A 136 0.61 10.91 0.82
CA ASP A 136 -0.64 10.69 0.09
C ASP A 136 -0.53 9.62 -1.01
N GLY A 137 0.69 9.33 -1.45
CA GLY A 137 0.98 8.41 -2.55
C GLY A 137 1.06 9.10 -3.92
N PHE A 138 1.74 8.47 -4.86
CA PHE A 138 1.93 8.95 -6.23
C PHE A 138 2.23 7.81 -7.20
N GLY A 139 2.16 8.10 -8.51
CA GLY A 139 2.33 7.11 -9.56
C GLY A 139 1.02 6.41 -9.91
N THR A 140 1.11 5.25 -10.58
CA THR A 140 -0.05 4.46 -10.99
C THR A 140 0.09 3.02 -10.50
N THR A 141 -0.97 2.44 -9.92
CA THR A 141 -0.93 1.09 -9.35
C THR A 141 -0.57 -0.01 -10.37
N THR A 142 -0.80 0.22 -11.66
CA THR A 142 -0.41 -0.69 -12.74
C THR A 142 1.04 -0.54 -13.20
N GLY A 143 1.80 0.43 -12.66
CA GLY A 143 3.22 0.63 -12.99
C GLY A 143 4.01 1.12 -11.79
N GLU A 144 4.97 2.03 -11.99
CA GLU A 144 5.73 2.64 -10.89
C GLU A 144 4.84 3.49 -9.98
N HIS A 145 4.92 3.23 -8.67
CA HIS A 145 4.15 3.99 -7.68
C HIS A 145 4.70 3.84 -6.26
N TRP A 146 4.25 4.75 -5.42
CA TRP A 146 4.31 4.67 -3.97
C TRP A 146 2.88 4.78 -3.42
N LEU A 147 2.44 3.81 -2.64
CA LEU A 147 1.05 3.75 -2.18
C LEU A 147 0.67 4.91 -1.26
N GLY A 148 1.64 5.46 -0.51
CA GLY A 148 1.43 6.53 0.46
C GLY A 148 1.55 6.04 1.89
N LEU A 149 2.32 6.75 2.72
CA LEU A 149 2.57 6.39 4.12
C LEU A 149 1.28 6.28 4.92
N GLN A 150 0.29 7.14 4.66
CA GLN A 150 -0.99 7.10 5.35
C GLN A 150 -1.77 5.81 5.08
N ARG A 151 -1.70 5.30 3.84
CA ARG A 151 -2.33 4.03 3.43
C ARG A 151 -1.57 2.82 3.95
N ILE A 152 -0.24 2.86 3.92
CA ILE A 152 0.60 1.78 4.47
C ILE A 152 0.39 1.68 5.99
N TYR A 153 0.30 2.83 6.67
CA TYR A 153 -0.08 2.89 8.08
C TYR A 153 -1.46 2.27 8.33
N SER A 154 -2.49 2.65 7.56
CA SER A 154 -3.85 2.13 7.80
C SER A 154 -3.96 0.61 7.57
N LEU A 155 -3.13 0.05 6.69
CA LEU A 155 -2.98 -1.39 6.49
C LEU A 155 -2.27 -2.07 7.68
N THR A 156 -1.13 -1.52 8.11
CA THR A 156 -0.20 -2.24 9.01
C THR A 156 -0.33 -1.90 10.50
N ARG A 157 -1.16 -0.92 10.87
CA ARG A 157 -1.29 -0.43 12.26
C ARG A 157 -1.65 -1.54 13.27
N SER A 158 -2.47 -2.51 12.86
CA SER A 158 -2.87 -3.61 13.74
C SER A 158 -1.75 -4.63 14.00
N GLY A 159 -0.58 -4.45 13.38
CA GLY A 159 0.54 -5.38 13.45
C GLY A 159 0.28 -6.69 12.70
N GLY A 160 1.23 -7.62 12.79
CA GLY A 160 1.09 -8.95 12.21
C GLY A 160 1.13 -8.96 10.69
N PHE A 161 1.85 -8.03 10.06
CA PHE A 161 2.14 -8.06 8.62
C PHE A 161 3.57 -8.53 8.38
N GLU A 162 3.74 -9.35 7.36
CA GLU A 162 5.05 -9.63 6.76
C GLU A 162 5.25 -8.71 5.55
N MET A 163 6.51 -8.44 5.23
CA MET A 163 6.90 -7.70 4.03
C MET A 163 7.84 -8.53 3.18
N ARG A 164 7.65 -8.47 1.87
CA ARG A 164 8.55 -9.00 0.85
C ARG A 164 8.99 -7.89 -0.08
N ILE A 165 10.26 -7.92 -0.46
CA ILE A 165 10.88 -7.04 -1.43
C ILE A 165 11.48 -7.91 -2.53
N ASP A 166 10.91 -7.87 -3.72
CA ASP A 166 11.47 -8.54 -4.90
C ASP A 166 12.33 -7.55 -5.69
N MET A 167 13.48 -8.01 -6.19
CA MET A 167 14.47 -7.18 -6.87
C MET A 167 15.01 -7.88 -8.12
N ALA A 168 15.32 -7.09 -9.15
CA ALA A 168 16.05 -7.56 -10.32
C ALA A 168 17.09 -6.54 -10.80
N ASP A 169 18.21 -7.05 -11.29
CA ASP A 169 19.26 -6.26 -11.93
C ASP A 169 19.02 -6.15 -13.46
N PHE A 170 19.95 -5.50 -14.17
CA PHE A 170 19.90 -5.35 -15.63
C PHE A 170 20.38 -6.60 -16.39
N ASP A 171 21.00 -7.56 -15.71
CA ASP A 171 21.43 -8.84 -16.26
C ASP A 171 20.38 -9.95 -16.04
N ASN A 172 19.19 -9.59 -15.54
CA ASN A 172 18.07 -10.47 -15.19
C ASN A 172 18.33 -11.42 -14.02
N ALA A 173 19.36 -11.19 -13.21
CA ALA A 173 19.45 -11.85 -11.92
C ALA A 173 18.36 -11.27 -11.00
N THR A 174 17.77 -12.13 -10.17
CA THR A 174 16.73 -11.75 -9.21
C THR A 174 17.12 -12.16 -7.80
N ALA A 175 16.68 -11.37 -6.83
CA ALA A 175 16.83 -11.66 -5.42
C ALA A 175 15.63 -11.13 -4.65
N PHE A 176 15.43 -11.61 -3.43
CA PHE A 176 14.40 -11.08 -2.55
C PHE A 176 14.86 -10.95 -1.11
N ALA A 177 14.22 -10.06 -0.38
CA ALA A 177 14.29 -9.93 1.06
C ALA A 177 12.89 -10.05 1.65
N SER A 178 12.75 -10.82 2.72
CA SER A 178 11.50 -11.05 3.43
C SER A 178 11.69 -10.72 4.92
N TYR A 179 10.69 -10.10 5.52
CA TYR A 179 10.70 -9.67 6.91
C TYR A 179 9.41 -10.14 7.58
N SER A 180 9.52 -10.97 8.62
CA SER A 180 8.35 -11.57 9.28
C SER A 180 7.56 -10.60 10.15
N ASP A 181 8.13 -9.44 10.49
CA ASP A 181 7.42 -8.35 11.14
C ASP A 181 7.67 -7.05 10.36
N PHE A 182 6.59 -6.39 9.94
CA PHE A 182 6.61 -5.10 9.29
C PHE A 182 5.41 -4.26 9.74
N SER A 183 5.66 -3.00 10.09
CA SER A 183 4.62 -1.99 10.20
C SER A 183 5.18 -0.59 10.11
N VAL A 184 4.32 0.35 9.80
CA VAL A 184 4.62 1.78 9.83
C VAL A 184 3.80 2.42 10.94
N GLY A 185 4.43 3.15 11.85
CA GLY A 185 3.73 3.92 12.90
C GLY A 185 2.92 3.11 13.91
N ARG A 186 3.22 1.82 14.14
CA ARG A 186 2.43 0.90 14.98
C ARG A 186 1.95 1.53 16.29
N ASP A 187 2.88 2.15 17.02
CA ASP A 187 2.62 2.72 18.35
C ASP A 187 2.29 4.23 18.31
N SER A 188 2.15 4.81 17.11
CA SER A 188 1.87 6.22 16.92
C SER A 188 0.41 6.56 17.16
N VAL A 189 0.18 7.53 18.05
CA VAL A 189 -1.13 8.18 18.22
C VAL A 189 -1.41 9.09 17.03
N ASN A 190 -0.41 9.88 16.62
CA ASN A 190 -0.43 10.71 15.42
C ASN A 190 0.75 10.32 14.50
N PRO A 191 0.53 9.42 13.53
CA PRO A 191 1.63 8.87 12.73
C PRO A 191 2.33 9.91 11.85
N GLU A 192 1.61 10.95 11.41
CA GLU A 192 2.21 12.01 10.60
C GLU A 192 3.13 12.90 11.43
N GLU A 193 2.77 13.23 12.68
CA GLU A 193 3.63 13.98 13.60
C GLU A 193 4.83 13.14 14.05
N ASP A 194 4.61 11.86 14.35
CA ASP A 194 5.66 10.92 14.75
C ASP A 194 6.62 10.55 13.60
N GLY A 195 6.29 10.93 12.36
CA GLY A 195 7.13 10.74 11.19
C GLY A 195 7.08 9.32 10.61
N TYR A 196 5.96 8.61 10.77
CA TYR A 196 5.73 7.26 10.24
C TYR A 196 6.91 6.29 10.51
N PRO A 197 7.28 6.06 11.79
CA PRO A 197 8.45 5.26 12.12
C PRO A 197 8.33 3.82 11.61
N LEU A 198 9.42 3.27 11.09
CA LEU A 198 9.50 1.90 10.60
C LEU A 198 9.64 0.92 11.76
N THR A 199 8.87 -0.17 11.75
CA THR A 199 9.15 -1.38 12.50
C THR A 199 9.39 -2.49 11.51
N VAL A 200 10.57 -3.10 11.54
CA VAL A 200 10.91 -4.24 10.69
C VAL A 200 11.81 -5.21 11.46
N ASP A 201 11.54 -6.51 11.35
CA ASP A 201 12.33 -7.58 11.96
C ASP A 201 12.15 -8.95 11.24
N GLY A 202 12.96 -9.93 11.62
CA GLY A 202 12.85 -11.32 11.16
C GLY A 202 13.23 -11.50 9.69
N TYR A 203 14.39 -10.96 9.32
CA TYR A 203 14.92 -11.07 7.97
C TYR A 203 15.14 -12.53 7.54
N SER A 204 14.76 -12.83 6.30
CA SER A 204 15.16 -13.99 5.53
C SER A 204 15.19 -13.64 4.04
N GLY A 205 15.91 -14.38 3.21
CA GLY A 205 15.95 -14.14 1.77
C GLY A 205 17.32 -14.33 1.15
N THR A 206 17.41 -14.01 -0.14
CA THR A 206 18.60 -14.22 -0.97
C THR A 206 19.36 -12.93 -1.28
N ALA A 207 18.76 -11.76 -1.06
CA ALA A 207 19.35 -10.47 -1.37
C ALA A 207 20.32 -9.95 -0.28
N GLY A 208 20.45 -10.63 0.85
CA GLY A 208 21.07 -10.07 2.05
C GLY A 208 20.16 -9.04 2.73
N ASP A 209 20.45 -8.72 3.99
CA ASP A 209 19.71 -7.69 4.71
C ASP A 209 20.29 -6.29 4.45
N SER A 210 19.43 -5.36 4.05
CA SER A 210 19.75 -3.93 3.96
C SER A 210 18.67 -3.03 4.54
N LEU A 211 17.79 -3.58 5.40
CA LEU A 211 16.70 -2.82 6.01
C LEU A 211 16.66 -2.86 7.54
N LEU A 212 17.16 -3.90 8.22
CA LEU A 212 17.06 -3.96 9.70
C LEU A 212 17.71 -2.76 10.39
N LYS A 213 18.79 -2.20 9.82
CA LYS A 213 19.45 -0.99 10.35
C LYS A 213 18.59 0.27 10.31
N HIS A 214 17.52 0.25 9.51
CA HIS A 214 16.52 1.31 9.37
C HIS A 214 15.34 1.15 10.33
N SER A 215 15.23 0.01 11.03
CA SER A 215 14.17 -0.20 12.02
C SER A 215 14.25 0.87 13.13
N GLY A 216 13.09 1.39 13.52
CA GLY A 216 12.93 2.51 14.46
C GLY A 216 13.16 3.90 13.88
N MET A 217 13.62 4.03 12.63
CA MET A 217 13.85 5.35 12.02
C MET A 217 12.55 5.97 11.52
N ARG A 218 12.50 7.30 11.53
CA ARG A 218 11.41 8.09 10.96
C ARG A 218 11.64 8.27 9.46
N PHE A 219 10.54 8.45 8.72
CA PHE A 219 10.61 8.73 7.30
C PHE A 219 11.13 10.14 7.05
N THR A 220 12.06 10.29 6.12
CA THR A 220 12.69 11.56 5.78
C THR A 220 12.54 11.83 4.28
N THR A 221 12.21 13.07 3.95
CA THR A 221 12.08 13.59 2.59
C THR A 221 12.92 14.86 2.44
N LYS A 222 13.14 15.31 1.21
CA LYS A 222 13.98 16.49 0.93
C LYS A 222 13.51 17.78 1.62
N ASP A 223 12.24 17.87 2.00
CA ASP A 223 11.60 19.01 2.65
C ASP A 223 11.12 18.72 4.09
N ARG A 224 11.41 17.53 4.62
CA ARG A 224 11.17 17.18 6.02
C ARG A 224 12.26 16.23 6.53
N ASP A 225 13.24 16.81 7.21
CA ASP A 225 14.40 16.11 7.78
C ASP A 225 14.06 15.52 9.16
N GLN A 226 14.16 14.19 9.28
CA GLN A 226 13.89 13.45 10.50
C GLN A 226 14.93 12.33 10.72
N ASP A 227 16.07 12.40 10.02
CA ASP A 227 17.14 11.42 10.11
C ASP A 227 18.14 11.78 11.24
N GLN A 228 19.19 10.97 11.41
CA GLN A 228 20.20 11.13 12.46
C GLN A 228 21.52 11.69 11.90
N SER A 229 21.54 12.15 10.66
CA SER A 229 22.71 12.75 10.04
C SER A 229 22.80 14.25 10.36
N GLU A 230 23.97 14.84 10.08
CA GLU A 230 24.15 16.30 10.13
C GLU A 230 23.59 17.01 8.89
N ASN A 231 23.34 16.26 7.82
CA ASN A 231 22.76 16.74 6.56
C ASN A 231 21.48 15.96 6.25
N ASN A 232 20.58 16.52 5.45
CA ASN A 232 19.39 15.80 5.00
C ASN A 232 19.77 14.64 4.07
N CYS A 233 19.64 13.39 4.55
CA CYS A 233 19.97 12.20 3.79
C CYS A 233 19.12 12.06 2.51
N ALA A 234 17.84 12.44 2.57
CA ALA A 234 16.96 12.37 1.41
C ALA A 234 17.42 13.31 0.28
N ALA A 235 17.87 14.52 0.63
CA ALA A 235 18.43 15.46 -0.33
C ALA A 235 19.78 14.99 -0.88
N TYR A 236 20.63 14.38 -0.06
CA TYR A 236 21.95 13.91 -0.49
C TYR A 236 21.84 12.68 -1.43
N TYR A 237 21.04 11.68 -1.04
CA TYR A 237 20.87 10.41 -1.78
C TYR A 237 19.64 10.40 -2.69
N GLN A 238 19.10 11.59 -2.99
CA GLN A 238 18.09 11.84 -4.04
C GLN A 238 16.87 10.91 -3.97
N GLY A 239 16.36 10.68 -2.77
CA GLY A 239 15.26 9.76 -2.51
C GLY A 239 14.36 10.20 -1.36
N ALA A 240 13.61 9.25 -0.81
CA ALA A 240 12.94 9.40 0.47
C ALA A 240 12.80 8.03 1.14
N TRP A 241 13.17 7.96 2.41
CA TRP A 241 13.30 6.67 3.10
C TRP A 241 13.27 6.85 4.61
N TRP A 242 13.23 5.74 5.33
CA TRP A 242 13.52 5.69 6.76
C TRP A 242 15.02 5.82 7.00
N TYR A 243 15.61 6.94 6.60
CA TYR A 243 17.05 7.18 6.70
C TYR A 243 17.52 7.21 8.16
N ARG A 244 18.74 6.73 8.38
CA ARG A 244 19.47 6.78 9.65
C ARG A 244 20.61 7.78 9.57
N ASN A 245 21.78 7.35 9.08
CA ASN A 245 22.94 8.21 8.78
C ASN A 245 23.88 7.53 7.76
N CYS A 246 23.48 7.26 6.53
CA CYS A 246 22.16 7.52 5.95
C CYS A 246 21.39 6.23 5.65
N HIS A 247 21.94 5.29 4.89
CA HIS A 247 21.20 4.07 4.55
C HIS A 247 22.07 2.86 4.27
N THR A 248 21.43 1.68 4.24
CA THR A 248 21.88 0.46 3.56
C THR A 248 20.99 0.09 2.38
N SER A 249 19.80 0.65 2.27
CA SER A 249 18.88 0.52 1.12
C SER A 249 18.31 1.88 0.72
N ASN A 250 18.10 2.09 -0.59
CA ASN A 250 17.57 3.34 -1.14
C ASN A 250 16.61 3.07 -2.31
N LEU A 251 15.59 2.24 -2.10
CA LEU A 251 14.71 1.78 -3.19
C LEU A 251 13.89 2.91 -3.84
N ASN A 252 13.80 4.06 -3.17
CA ASN A 252 13.15 5.27 -3.66
C ASN A 252 14.13 6.30 -4.23
N GLY A 253 15.39 5.94 -4.45
CA GLY A 253 16.40 6.77 -5.09
C GLY A 253 16.19 6.92 -6.60
N GLN A 254 17.16 7.54 -7.27
CA GLN A 254 17.11 7.79 -8.70
C GLN A 254 17.18 6.49 -9.50
N TYR A 255 16.45 6.42 -10.61
CA TYR A 255 16.53 5.28 -11.52
C TYR A 255 17.72 5.48 -12.49
N LEU A 256 18.90 5.00 -12.12
CA LEU A 256 20.17 5.31 -12.83
C LEU A 256 20.59 4.25 -13.86
N GLY A 257 19.88 3.14 -13.95
CA GLY A 257 20.08 2.16 -15.03
C GLY A 257 21.32 1.27 -14.88
N GLY A 258 21.49 0.63 -13.73
CA GLY A 258 22.62 -0.27 -13.45
C GLY A 258 23.79 0.44 -12.80
N GLY A 259 25.02 0.09 -13.19
CA GLY A 259 26.24 0.67 -12.62
C GLY A 259 26.34 2.17 -12.87
N HIS A 260 26.66 2.95 -11.84
CA HIS A 260 26.74 4.41 -11.93
C HIS A 260 27.93 4.99 -11.14
N ALA A 261 28.32 6.23 -11.46
CA ALA A 261 29.51 6.88 -10.90
C ALA A 261 29.24 7.63 -9.59
N SER A 262 28.00 8.08 -9.37
CA SER A 262 27.58 8.71 -8.12
C SER A 262 27.57 7.70 -6.98
N TYR A 263 27.48 8.19 -5.74
CA TYR A 263 27.56 7.34 -4.57
C TYR A 263 26.17 7.15 -3.96
N ALA A 264 25.63 5.94 -4.11
CA ALA A 264 24.46 5.41 -3.42
C ALA A 264 23.13 6.18 -3.56
N ASP A 265 23.01 7.03 -4.58
CA ASP A 265 21.84 7.87 -4.85
C ASP A 265 20.85 7.25 -5.86
N GLY A 266 21.10 6.01 -6.28
CA GLY A 266 20.22 5.23 -7.15
C GLY A 266 19.21 4.36 -6.41
N VAL A 267 18.58 3.42 -7.12
CA VAL A 267 17.74 2.37 -6.53
C VAL A 267 18.61 1.27 -5.92
N GLU A 268 19.12 1.50 -4.71
CA GLU A 268 20.18 0.66 -4.12
C GLU A 268 19.67 -0.40 -3.13
N TRP A 269 20.31 -1.58 -3.16
CA TRP A 269 20.27 -2.59 -2.10
C TRP A 269 21.69 -3.09 -1.80
N SER A 270 22.33 -2.48 -0.80
CA SER A 270 23.79 -2.61 -0.61
C SER A 270 24.31 -4.03 -0.40
N SER A 271 23.51 -4.87 0.26
CA SER A 271 23.92 -6.26 0.54
C SER A 271 23.88 -7.19 -0.67
N TRP A 272 23.26 -6.77 -1.79
CA TRP A 272 23.22 -7.54 -3.03
C TRP A 272 24.11 -6.96 -4.12
N THR A 273 23.88 -5.71 -4.52
CA THR A 273 24.55 -5.07 -5.67
C THR A 273 25.52 -3.95 -5.28
N GLY A 274 25.73 -3.72 -3.98
CA GLY A 274 26.61 -2.67 -3.47
C GLY A 274 25.98 -1.28 -3.52
N TRP A 275 26.83 -0.25 -3.59
CA TRP A 275 26.45 1.16 -3.39
C TRP A 275 26.45 2.00 -4.67
N GLN A 276 26.74 1.38 -5.82
CA GLN A 276 26.94 2.08 -7.09
C GLN A 276 26.25 1.31 -8.22
N TYR A 277 25.12 0.69 -7.90
CA TYR A 277 24.34 -0.10 -8.84
C TYR A 277 22.84 0.10 -8.57
N SER A 278 22.21 0.89 -9.45
CA SER A 278 20.78 1.13 -9.40
C SER A 278 20.02 -0.03 -10.04
N LEU A 279 19.22 -0.73 -9.23
CA LEU A 279 18.41 -1.86 -9.64
C LEU A 279 17.43 -1.52 -10.76
N ARG A 280 17.12 -2.52 -11.59
CA ARG A 280 16.15 -2.41 -12.70
C ARG A 280 14.72 -2.52 -12.21
N PHE A 281 14.48 -3.42 -11.27
CA PHE A 281 13.16 -3.69 -10.73
C PHE A 281 13.22 -3.79 -9.22
N THR A 282 12.24 -3.18 -8.55
CA THR A 282 11.97 -3.40 -7.13
C THR A 282 10.48 -3.40 -6.88
N GLU A 283 9.97 -4.32 -6.08
CA GLU A 283 8.58 -4.30 -5.63
C GLU A 283 8.51 -4.62 -4.14
N MET A 284 8.02 -3.67 -3.35
CA MET A 284 7.72 -3.88 -1.93
C MET A 284 6.25 -4.23 -1.78
N LYS A 285 5.96 -5.30 -1.04
CA LYS A 285 4.60 -5.77 -0.82
C LYS A 285 4.43 -6.39 0.55
N ILE A 286 3.20 -6.33 1.07
CA ILE A 286 2.86 -6.76 2.42
C ILE A 286 1.67 -7.70 2.42
N ARG A 287 1.60 -8.58 3.42
CA ARG A 287 0.48 -9.50 3.64
C ARG A 287 0.35 -9.78 5.14
N PRO A 288 -0.84 -10.09 5.68
CA PRO A 288 -0.95 -10.60 7.04
C PRO A 288 -0.11 -11.87 7.22
N ARG A 289 0.68 -11.93 8.29
CA ARG A 289 1.45 -13.11 8.68
C ARG A 289 0.48 -14.23 9.04
N LYS A 290 0.73 -15.43 8.53
CA LYS A 290 -0.02 -16.62 8.93
C LYS A 290 0.22 -16.91 10.42
N PRO A 291 -0.81 -17.19 11.23
CA PRO A 291 -0.61 -17.68 12.59
C PRO A 291 0.29 -18.92 12.55
N GLU A 292 1.28 -19.00 13.43
CA GLU A 292 2.05 -20.24 13.61
C GLU A 292 1.08 -21.33 14.09
N SER A 293 0.99 -22.40 13.30
CA SER A 293 0.16 -23.58 13.57
C SER A 293 0.80 -24.51 14.59
#